data_AF-A0A4R4ZPL8-F1
#
_entry.id   AF-A0A4R4ZPL8-F1
#
_cell.length_a   1.000
_cell.length_b   1.000
_cell.length_c   1.000
_cell.angle_alpha   90.00
_cell.angle_beta   90.00
_cell.angle_gamma   90.00
#
_symmetry.space_group_name_H-M   'P 1'
#
loop_
_entity.id
_entity.type
_entity.pdbx_description
1 polymer ?
#
loop_
_entity_poly.entity_id
_entity_poly.type
_entity_poly.pdbx_seq_one_letter_code
_entity_poly.pdbx_strand_id
1 'polypeptide(L)'
;MNHRLRAVLARIHRPDRTRSQSGFTLIELLVVIVILGVLSGIVVFAVSGIQDRGNAAACKTDKKSVEVAVEAYFAKNGAYPPAGDPGWLELTSGVNQLLRGRPTGSGYTIGLGINGSVTATGACT
;
A
#
# COMPACT_ATOMS: atom_id res chain seq x y z
N MET A 1 24.58 -46.31 -57.32
CA MET A 1 23.57 -46.61 -56.27
C MET A 1 23.49 -45.43 -55.29
N ASN A 2 22.90 -44.29 -55.69
CA ASN A 2 22.76 -43.09 -54.83
C ASN A 2 21.50 -42.28 -55.23
N HIS A 3 20.32 -42.91 -55.12
CA HIS A 3 19.05 -42.30 -55.55
C HIS A 3 17.99 -42.13 -54.45
N ARG A 4 18.32 -42.37 -53.16
CA ARG A 4 17.32 -42.24 -52.07
C ARG A 4 17.53 -41.05 -51.13
N LEU A 5 18.61 -40.28 -51.29
CA LEU A 5 18.91 -39.13 -50.40
C LEU A 5 18.42 -37.77 -50.92
N ARG A 6 17.99 -37.65 -52.18
CA ARG A 6 17.52 -36.37 -52.75
C ARG A 6 16.07 -36.02 -52.40
N ALA A 7 15.27 -36.96 -51.89
CA ALA A 7 13.85 -36.76 -51.61
C ALA A 7 13.54 -36.30 -50.17
N VAL A 8 14.49 -36.46 -49.23
CA VAL A 8 14.28 -36.09 -47.80
C VAL A 8 14.66 -34.63 -47.53
N LEU A 9 15.57 -34.04 -48.31
CA LEU A 9 16.04 -32.66 -48.10
C LEU A 9 15.14 -31.58 -48.70
N ALA A 10 14.11 -31.96 -49.48
CA ALA A 10 13.28 -30.99 -50.22
C ALA A 10 12.01 -30.52 -49.49
N ARG A 11 11.76 -30.92 -48.23
CA ARG A 11 10.41 -30.78 -47.63
C ARG A 11 10.26 -30.05 -46.30
N ILE A 12 11.18 -29.21 -45.81
CA ILE A 12 10.87 -28.36 -44.65
C ILE A 12 11.58 -26.99 -44.71
N HIS A 13 11.30 -26.18 -45.73
CA HIS A 13 11.47 -24.73 -45.61
C HIS A 13 10.15 -24.06 -45.96
N ARG A 14 9.24 -24.00 -44.97
CA ARG A 14 8.10 -23.10 -45.01
C ARG A 14 8.66 -21.69 -44.75
N PRO A 15 8.62 -20.75 -45.71
CA PRO A 15 8.86 -19.35 -45.36
C PRO A 15 7.74 -18.95 -44.40
N ASP A 16 8.10 -18.67 -43.15
CA ASP A 16 7.21 -18.06 -42.18
C ASP A 16 6.69 -16.76 -42.80
N ARG A 17 5.36 -16.59 -42.80
CA ARG A 17 4.71 -15.43 -43.41
C ARG A 17 5.29 -14.21 -42.72
N THR A 18 5.96 -13.37 -43.51
CA THR A 18 6.47 -12.06 -43.10
C THR A 18 5.41 -11.40 -42.22
N ARG A 19 5.67 -11.37 -40.91
CA ARG A 19 4.85 -10.58 -39.99
C ARG A 19 4.87 -9.17 -40.54
N SER A 20 3.70 -8.66 -40.89
CA SER A 20 3.52 -7.25 -41.24
C SER A 20 4.00 -6.44 -40.05
N GLN A 21 5.26 -6.01 -40.08
CA GLN A 21 5.81 -5.09 -39.09
C GLN A 21 5.24 -3.71 -39.43
N SER A 22 4.01 -3.47 -38.96
CA SER A 22 3.46 -2.11 -38.90
C SER A 22 4.29 -1.35 -37.86
N GLY A 23 5.23 -0.53 -38.32
CA GLY A 23 5.91 0.44 -37.47
C GLY A 23 4.93 1.53 -37.05
N PHE A 24 5.03 1.98 -35.79
CA PHE A 24 4.36 3.20 -35.35
C PHE A 24 4.88 4.39 -36.15
N THR A 25 3.98 5.28 -36.57
CA THR A 25 4.36 6.54 -37.18
C THR A 25 4.94 7.49 -36.12
N LEU A 26 5.87 8.36 -36.52
CA LEU A 26 6.42 9.38 -35.63
C LEU A 26 5.34 10.31 -35.07
N ILE A 27 4.29 10.57 -35.86
CA ILE A 27 3.17 11.42 -35.44
C ILE A 27 2.29 10.74 -34.37
N GLU A 28 2.09 9.41 -34.48
CA GLU A 28 1.36 8.65 -33.46
C GLU A 28 2.07 8.68 -32.10
N LEU A 29 3.41 8.59 -32.08
CA LEU A 29 4.14 8.71 -30.82
C LEU A 29 4.22 10.16 -30.32
N LEU A 30 4.30 11.14 -31.23
CA LEU A 30 4.35 12.55 -30.87
C LEU A 30 3.08 13.01 -30.15
N VAL A 31 1.90 12.67 -30.67
CA VAL A 31 0.64 13.10 -30.04
C VAL A 31 0.47 12.44 -28.66
N VAL A 32 0.93 11.20 -28.48
CA VAL A 32 0.84 10.47 -27.21
C VAL A 32 1.68 11.15 -26.13
N ILE A 33 2.94 11.48 -26.41
CA ILE A 33 3.79 12.12 -25.40
C ILE A 33 3.31 13.54 -25.07
N VAL A 34 2.69 14.24 -26.02
CA VAL A 34 2.06 15.55 -25.77
C VAL A 34 0.90 15.39 -24.79
N ILE A 35 0.00 14.44 -25.03
CA ILE A 35 -1.13 14.19 -24.12
C ILE A 35 -0.64 13.72 -22.74
N LEU A 36 0.33 12.78 -22.69
CA LEU A 36 0.93 12.33 -21.43
C LEU A 36 1.62 13.46 -20.67
N GLY A 37 2.27 14.41 -21.37
CA GLY A 37 2.88 15.58 -20.77
C GLY A 37 1.85 16.50 -20.10
N VAL A 38 0.74 16.78 -20.77
CA VAL A 38 -0.35 17.60 -20.20
C VAL A 38 -1.01 16.91 -19.01
N LEU A 39 -1.36 15.62 -19.15
CA LEU A 39 -2.02 14.86 -18.09
C LEU A 39 -1.12 14.69 -16.85
N SER A 40 0.16 14.35 -17.05
CA SER A 40 1.09 14.17 -15.93
C SER A 40 1.32 15.46 -15.15
N GLY A 41 1.38 16.62 -15.81
CA GLY A 41 1.51 17.92 -15.14
C GLY A 41 0.35 18.22 -14.17
N ILE A 42 -0.90 17.92 -14.57
CA ILE A 42 -2.08 18.15 -13.72
C ILE A 42 -2.08 17.19 -12.51
N VAL A 43 -1.71 15.93 -12.72
CA VAL A 43 -1.74 14.89 -11.68
C VAL A 43 -0.80 15.22 -10.52
N VAL A 44 0.39 15.78 -10.78
CA VAL A 44 1.37 16.10 -9.74
C VAL A 44 0.80 17.09 -8.71
N PHE A 45 0.13 18.15 -9.16
CA PHE A 45 -0.50 19.10 -8.23
C PHE A 45 -1.72 18.49 -7.54
N ALA A 46 -2.50 17.68 -8.25
CA ALA A 46 -3.71 17.06 -7.70
C ALA A 46 -3.43 16.04 -6.59
N VAL A 47 -2.31 15.30 -6.66
CA VAL A 47 -1.94 14.27 -5.66
C VAL A 47 -1.20 14.85 -4.45
N SER A 48 -0.70 16.08 -4.55
CA SER A 48 -0.01 16.75 -3.46
C SER A 48 -0.90 16.83 -2.19
N GLY A 49 -0.39 16.35 -1.06
CA GLY A 49 -1.08 16.34 0.23
C GLY A 49 -2.13 15.22 0.45
N ILE A 50 -2.39 14.33 -0.53
CA ILE A 50 -3.27 13.17 -0.30
C ILE A 50 -2.66 12.25 0.76
N GLN A 51 -1.35 12.05 0.73
CA GLN A 51 -0.66 11.22 1.72
C GLN A 51 -0.80 11.78 3.14
N ASP A 52 -0.67 13.10 3.31
CA ASP A 52 -0.77 13.74 4.63
C ASP A 52 -2.18 13.59 5.20
N ARG A 53 -3.22 13.81 4.37
CA ARG A 53 -4.61 13.57 4.76
C ARG A 53 -4.87 12.10 5.08
N GLY A 54 -4.26 11.18 4.32
CA GLY A 54 -4.32 9.74 4.58
C GLY A 54 -3.72 9.37 5.93
N ASN A 55 -2.54 9.91 6.25
CA ASN A 55 -1.88 9.70 7.53
C ASN A 55 -2.71 10.30 8.70
N ALA A 56 -3.33 11.46 8.50
CA ALA A 56 -4.21 12.07 9.51
C ALA A 56 -5.47 11.27 9.77
N ALA A 57 -6.11 10.75 8.72
CA ALA A 57 -7.27 9.88 8.83
C ALA A 57 -6.91 8.55 9.52
N ALA A 58 -5.77 7.96 9.17
CA ALA A 58 -5.25 6.75 9.80
C ALA A 58 -4.97 6.99 11.30
N CYS A 59 -4.29 8.09 11.65
CA CYS A 59 -4.03 8.42 13.05
C CYS A 59 -5.32 8.54 13.87
N LYS A 60 -6.33 9.26 13.35
CA LYS A 60 -7.61 9.44 14.05
C LYS A 60 -8.31 8.10 14.29
N THR A 61 -8.29 7.21 13.29
CA THR A 61 -8.89 5.88 13.37
C THR A 61 -8.17 4.98 14.38
N ASP A 62 -6.84 4.97 14.33
CA ASP A 62 -6.01 4.18 15.23
C ASP A 62 -6.14 4.66 16.68
N LYS A 63 -6.05 5.98 16.90
CA LYS A 63 -6.28 6.58 18.22
C LYS A 63 -7.63 6.14 18.78
N LYS A 64 -8.68 6.21 17.97
CA LYS A 64 -10.02 5.83 18.41
C LYS A 64 -10.13 4.34 18.74
N SER A 65 -9.50 3.50 17.95
CA SER A 65 -9.44 2.04 18.20
C SER A 65 -8.76 1.74 19.53
N VAL A 66 -7.69 2.47 19.86
CA VAL A 66 -6.98 2.34 21.13
C VAL A 66 -7.81 2.87 22.30
N GLU A 67 -8.50 4.01 22.17
CA GLU A 67 -9.44 4.49 23.19
C GLU A 67 -10.50 3.45 23.54
N VAL A 68 -11.09 2.80 22.53
CA VAL A 68 -12.09 1.73 22.74
C VAL A 68 -11.47 0.52 23.45
N ALA A 69 -10.24 0.14 23.09
CA ALA A 69 -9.55 -0.95 23.76
C ALA A 69 -9.22 -0.63 25.22
N VAL A 70 -8.79 0.60 25.51
CA VAL A 70 -8.50 1.06 26.87
C VAL A 70 -9.76 1.06 27.75
N GLU A 71 -10.89 1.52 27.21
CA GLU A 71 -12.17 1.46 27.92
C GLU A 71 -12.67 0.03 28.12
N ALA A 72 -12.51 -0.84 27.12
CA ALA A 72 -12.83 -2.26 27.26
C ALA A 72 -11.94 -2.97 28.30
N TYR A 73 -10.67 -2.56 28.43
CA TYR A 73 -9.79 -3.03 29.48
C TYR A 73 -10.29 -2.59 30.86
N PHE A 74 -10.67 -1.31 31.02
CA PHE A 74 -11.23 -0.80 32.28
C PHE A 74 -12.50 -1.56 32.68
N ALA A 75 -13.41 -1.79 31.73
CA ALA A 75 -14.64 -2.54 31.96
C ALA A 75 -14.40 -3.97 32.46
N LYS A 76 -13.25 -4.59 32.12
CA LYS A 76 -12.89 -5.95 32.54
C LYS A 76 -12.10 -6.00 33.84
N ASN A 77 -11.17 -5.07 34.03
CA ASN A 77 -10.18 -5.15 35.12
C ASN A 77 -10.46 -4.16 36.26
N GLY A 78 -11.41 -3.24 36.10
CA GLY A 78 -11.74 -2.20 37.08
C GLY A 78 -10.69 -1.11 37.23
N ALA A 79 -9.64 -1.13 36.40
CA ALA A 79 -8.57 -0.15 36.36
C ALA A 79 -8.10 0.04 34.92
N TYR A 80 -7.56 1.22 34.62
CA TYR A 80 -6.96 1.48 33.31
C TYR A 80 -5.61 0.79 33.17
N PRO A 81 -5.20 0.42 31.94
CA PRO A 81 -3.88 -0.15 31.72
C PRO A 81 -2.79 0.87 32.13
N PRO A 82 -1.63 0.40 32.58
CA PRO A 82 -0.52 1.27 32.94
C PRO A 82 -0.05 2.10 31.73
N ALA A 83 0.48 3.29 31.99
CA ALA A 83 1.05 4.12 30.94
C ALA A 83 2.27 3.45 30.28
N GLY A 84 2.54 3.79 29.01
CA GLY A 84 3.72 3.32 28.29
C GLY A 84 3.67 1.85 27.85
N ASP A 85 4.84 1.23 27.69
CA ASP A 85 4.99 -0.12 27.11
C ASP A 85 4.29 -1.25 27.90
N PRO A 86 4.26 -1.24 29.24
CA PRO A 86 3.53 -2.27 29.98
C PRO A 86 2.04 -2.31 29.62
N GLY A 87 1.39 -1.15 29.43
CA GLY A 87 -0.01 -1.10 29.04
C GLY A 87 -0.25 -1.61 27.62
N TRP A 88 0.68 -1.32 26.71
CA TRP A 88 0.62 -1.87 25.35
C TRP A 88 0.68 -3.39 25.35
N LEU A 89 1.59 -3.98 26.13
CA LEU A 89 1.70 -5.43 26.24
C LEU A 89 0.39 -6.07 26.70
N GLU A 90 -0.27 -5.48 27.69
CA GLU A 90 -1.56 -5.96 28.18
C GLU A 90 -2.67 -5.90 27.12
N LEU A 91 -2.72 -4.81 26.33
CA LEU A 91 -3.71 -4.65 25.25
C LEU A 91 -3.45 -5.57 24.05
N THR A 92 -2.19 -5.97 23.80
CA THR A 92 -1.80 -6.67 22.56
C THR A 92 -1.46 -8.14 22.70
N SER A 93 -1.15 -8.66 23.89
CA SER A 93 -0.73 -10.06 24.06
C SER A 93 -1.44 -10.82 25.18
N GLY A 94 -2.44 -10.22 25.83
CA GLY A 94 -3.23 -10.89 26.88
C GLY A 94 -4.22 -11.94 26.34
N VAL A 95 -4.79 -12.73 27.25
CA VAL A 95 -5.84 -13.75 26.98
C VAL A 95 -7.09 -13.16 26.34
N ASN A 96 -7.29 -11.85 26.50
CA ASN A 96 -8.34 -11.05 25.88
C ASN A 96 -7.70 -9.97 24.98
N GLN A 97 -6.80 -10.35 24.08
CA GLN A 97 -6.16 -9.42 23.14
C GLN A 97 -7.19 -8.46 22.53
N LEU A 98 -7.14 -7.19 22.92
CA LEU A 98 -8.10 -6.16 22.48
C LEU A 98 -7.62 -5.49 21.20
N LEU A 99 -6.30 -5.46 20.99
CA LEU A 99 -5.66 -4.92 19.81
C LEU A 99 -4.77 -6.00 19.17
N ARG A 100 -4.82 -6.10 17.83
CA ARG A 100 -3.95 -7.04 17.07
C ARG A 100 -2.46 -6.70 17.21
N GLY A 101 -2.15 -5.46 17.52
CA GLY A 101 -0.81 -4.93 17.75
C GLY A 101 -0.90 -3.45 18.07
N ARG A 102 0.23 -2.86 18.45
CA ARG A 102 0.32 -1.42 18.64
C ARG A 102 0.21 -0.73 17.27
N PRO A 103 -0.77 0.17 17.05
CA PRO A 103 -0.88 0.86 15.79
C PRO A 103 0.34 1.77 15.58
N THR A 104 1.00 1.59 14.45
CA THR A 104 2.12 2.41 13.99
C THR A 104 1.85 2.82 12.56
N GLY A 105 1.69 4.11 12.32
CA GLY A 105 1.54 4.67 10.98
C GLY A 105 2.73 5.52 10.58
N SER A 106 2.85 5.81 9.28
CA SER A 106 3.87 6.74 8.80
C SER A 106 3.52 8.16 9.27
N GLY A 107 4.38 8.76 10.08
CA GLY A 107 4.24 10.14 10.52
C GLY A 107 3.43 10.35 11.81
N TYR A 108 2.95 9.32 12.50
CA TYR A 108 2.36 9.46 13.84
C TYR A 108 2.66 8.31 14.78
N THR A 109 2.55 8.58 16.08
CA THR A 109 2.63 7.60 17.15
C THR A 109 1.45 7.76 18.11
N ILE A 110 0.96 6.64 18.65
CA ILE A 110 -0.07 6.62 19.68
C ILE A 110 0.59 6.31 21.04
N GLY A 111 0.26 7.09 22.05
CA GLY A 111 0.72 6.94 23.42
C GLY A 111 -0.40 6.53 24.37
N LEU A 112 -0.05 5.75 25.39
CA LEU A 112 -0.92 5.45 26.53
C LEU A 112 -0.39 6.24 27.72
N GLY A 113 -1.21 7.14 28.24
CA GLY A 113 -0.98 7.91 29.44
C GLY A 113 -1.68 7.30 30.66
N ILE A 114 -1.55 7.99 31.79
CA ILE A 114 -2.25 7.62 33.02
C ILE A 114 -3.76 7.81 32.87
N ASN A 115 -4.54 7.09 33.69
CA ASN A 115 -6.01 7.18 33.74
C ASN A 115 -6.69 6.96 32.38
N GLY A 116 -6.14 6.07 31.54
CA GLY A 116 -6.72 5.73 30.24
C GLY A 116 -6.57 6.82 29.17
N SER A 117 -5.78 7.87 29.42
CA SER A 117 -5.52 8.91 28.42
C SER A 117 -4.82 8.31 27.19
N VAL A 118 -5.40 8.51 26.01
CA VAL A 118 -4.78 8.13 24.74
C VAL A 118 -4.34 9.40 24.02
N THR A 119 -3.02 9.53 23.81
CA THR A 119 -2.43 10.65 23.09
C THR A 119 -1.97 10.22 21.71
N ALA A 120 -1.96 11.17 20.78
CA ALA A 120 -1.42 10.95 19.46
C ALA A 120 -0.47 12.10 19.12
N THR A 121 0.71 11.77 18.60
CA THR A 121 1.75 12.73 18.25
C THR A 121 2.09 12.59 16.78
N GLY A 122 2.28 13.70 16.07
CA GLY A 122 2.63 13.71 14.65
C GLY A 122 1.46 14.11 13.75
N ALA A 123 1.31 13.43 12.62
CA ALA A 123 0.44 13.74 11.48
C ALA A 123 -1.08 13.63 11.76
N CYS A 124 -1.54 13.82 12.99
CA CYS A 124 -2.93 13.63 13.40
C CYS A 124 -3.81 14.87 13.23
N THR A 125 -3.23 15.99 12.78
CA THR A 125 -3.90 17.27 12.54
C THR A 125 -4.49 17.30 11.14
#